data_AF-A0A9Q3I956-F1
#
_entry.id   AF-A0A9Q3I956-F1
#
_cell.length_a   1.000
_cell.length_b   1.000
_cell.length_c   1.000
_cell.angle_alpha   90.00
_cell.angle_beta   90.00
_cell.angle_gamma   90.00
#
_symmetry.space_group_name_H-M   'P 1'
#
loop_
_entity.id
_entity.type
_entity.pdbx_description
1 polymer ?
#
loop_
_entity_poly.entity_id
_entity_poly.type
_entity_poly.pdbx_seq_one_letter_code
_entity_poly.pdbx_strand_id
1 'polypeptide(L)'
;MTQERIKAYEKIRRALTEAPLLLIPDWNIPFKLYIDACGDGLGAALHQVQIIDDKPTEGPVCYISRQIKPTEARYGASQMECLCLVWALEKLHYYLDGSAFEVITDCNAVKSLLNMKTPNRHMLRWQIAIHKYRGNMTIVHKAGNIHKNADGLSRWALANTPDNPAYVPLEAEPQIPIEGINITDIGTEFFEEVRESYKQDKNCHILTSLLDKDCKDTFLVNSLDKVWNNYYSEGRFHLFDETIYHRTKHSCVMTLCRRLLINNILH
;
A
#
# COMPACT_ATOMS: atom_id res chain seq x y z
N MET A 1 15.50 46.99 9.53
CA MET A 1 15.35 45.63 10.11
C MET A 1 15.27 45.79 11.62
N THR A 2 14.21 45.29 12.28
CA THR A 2 14.06 45.41 13.75
C THR A 2 15.02 44.47 14.49
N GLN A 3 15.39 44.85 15.72
CA GLN A 3 16.37 44.11 16.54
C GLN A 3 15.92 42.67 16.85
N GLU A 4 14.61 42.44 16.92
CA GLU A 4 14.02 41.11 17.07
C GLU A 4 14.23 40.23 15.83
N ARG A 5 14.17 40.81 14.62
CA ARG A 5 14.37 40.07 13.36
C ARG A 5 15.83 39.66 13.18
N ILE A 6 16.76 40.49 13.65
CA ILE A 6 18.20 40.17 13.65
C ILE A 6 18.48 39.01 14.61
N LYS A 7 17.95 39.05 15.84
CA LYS A 7 18.08 37.94 16.80
C LYS A 7 17.45 36.64 16.29
N ALA A 8 16.28 36.72 15.66
CA ALA A 8 15.64 35.55 15.05
C ALA A 8 16.48 34.97 13.90
N TYR A 9 17.01 35.83 13.03
CA TYR A 9 17.89 35.43 11.93
C TYR A 9 19.18 34.77 12.43
N GLU A 10 19.84 35.34 13.43
CA GLU A 10 21.05 34.76 14.03
C GLU A 10 20.77 33.41 14.69
N LYS A 11 19.61 33.26 15.34
CA LYS A 11 19.18 32.00 15.94
C LYS A 11 18.97 30.91 14.88
N ILE A 12 18.32 31.25 13.77
CA ILE A 12 18.13 30.33 12.63
C ILE A 12 19.48 29.99 11.99
N ARG A 13 20.34 30.99 11.78
CA ARG A 13 21.68 30.78 11.22
C ARG A 13 22.49 29.83 12.10
N ARG A 14 22.51 30.02 13.42
CA ARG A 14 23.17 29.09 14.36
C ARG A 14 22.56 27.70 14.28
N ALA A 15 21.23 27.59 14.33
CA ALA A 15 20.54 26.31 14.24
C ALA A 15 20.84 25.55 12.93
N LEU A 16 21.06 26.25 11.82
CA LEU A 16 21.45 25.65 10.54
C LEU A 16 22.92 25.23 10.50
N THR A 17 23.82 25.99 11.14
CA THR A 17 25.25 25.67 11.20
C THR A 17 25.62 24.66 12.29
N GLU A 18 24.83 24.60 13.35
CA GLU A 18 24.97 23.67 14.49
C GLU A 18 23.92 22.54 14.41
N ALA A 19 23.22 22.42 13.27
CA ALA A 19 22.19 21.41 13.08
C ALA A 19 22.78 20.03 13.41
N PRO A 20 22.08 19.20 14.21
CA PRO A 20 22.57 17.87 14.52
C PRO A 20 22.82 17.12 13.21
N LEU A 21 24.06 16.64 13.05
CA LEU A 21 24.44 15.76 11.96
C LEU A 21 23.47 14.57 11.94
N LEU A 22 23.05 14.17 10.73
CA LEU A 22 22.28 12.95 10.57
C LEU A 22 23.10 11.78 11.13
N LEU A 23 22.45 10.93 11.92
CA LEU A 23 23.05 9.71 12.44
C LEU A 23 23.23 8.73 11.29
N ILE A 24 24.37 8.03 11.30
CA ILE A 24 24.60 6.89 10.43
C ILE A 24 23.70 5.76 10.94
N PRO A 25 22.84 5.16 10.10
CA PRO A 25 21.91 4.12 10.54
C PRO A 25 22.64 2.85 11.01
N ASP A 26 22.19 2.27 12.12
CA ASP A 26 22.61 0.95 12.59
C ASP A 26 21.45 -0.04 12.54
N TRP A 27 21.52 -1.05 11.68
CA TRP A 27 20.42 -2.00 11.48
C TRP A 27 20.11 -2.91 12.68
N ASN A 28 21.00 -2.96 13.68
CA ASN A 28 20.82 -3.77 14.89
C ASN A 28 19.99 -3.05 15.97
N ILE A 29 19.76 -1.75 15.81
CA ILE A 29 19.05 -0.91 16.78
C ILE A 29 17.68 -0.56 16.19
N PRO A 30 16.59 -0.60 16.97
CA PRO A 30 15.27 -0.28 16.45
C PRO A 30 15.16 1.18 16.00
N PHE A 31 14.45 1.43 14.91
CA PHE A 31 14.15 2.77 14.42
C PHE A 31 12.91 3.37 15.09
N LYS A 32 12.82 4.69 15.04
CA LYS A 32 11.61 5.46 15.37
C LYS A 32 11.18 6.26 14.17
N LEU A 33 10.00 5.96 13.65
CA LEU A 33 9.41 6.67 12.53
C LEU A 33 8.33 7.63 13.04
N TYR A 34 8.62 8.92 13.01
CA TYR A 34 7.64 9.97 13.28
C TYR A 34 6.92 10.32 11.98
N ILE A 35 5.59 10.28 11.97
CA ILE A 35 4.77 10.65 10.81
C ILE A 35 3.79 11.74 11.18
N ASP A 36 3.55 12.67 10.27
CA ASP A 36 2.54 13.72 10.44
C ASP A 36 1.97 14.14 9.08
N ALA A 37 0.67 14.38 9.05
CA ALA A 37 -0.04 14.77 7.84
C ALA A 37 -0.93 15.98 8.10
N CYS A 38 -0.87 16.95 7.18
CA CYS A 38 -1.76 18.10 7.20
C CYS A 38 -2.39 18.33 5.82
N GLY A 39 -3.21 19.38 5.72
CA GLY A 39 -3.88 19.75 4.47
C GLY A 39 -2.93 20.24 3.37
N ASP A 40 -1.66 20.51 3.68
CA ASP A 40 -0.67 21.02 2.73
C ASP A 40 0.37 19.95 2.33
N GLY A 41 0.67 19.01 3.22
CA GLY A 41 1.80 18.12 3.06
C GLY A 41 1.81 16.91 3.97
N LEU A 42 2.64 15.95 3.59
CA LEU A 42 3.00 14.77 4.38
C LEU A 42 4.46 14.93 4.84
N GLY A 43 4.73 14.60 6.09
CA GLY A 43 6.04 14.65 6.69
C GLY A 43 6.37 13.37 7.44
N ALA A 44 7.60 12.87 7.26
CA ALA A 44 8.11 11.80 8.10
C ALA A 44 9.57 12.03 8.47
N ALA A 45 9.91 11.68 9.71
CA ALA A 45 11.26 11.74 10.26
C ALA A 45 11.64 10.36 10.80
N LEU A 46 12.68 9.78 10.24
CA LEU A 46 13.28 8.53 10.70
C LEU A 46 14.39 8.86 11.69
N HIS A 47 14.26 8.36 12.90
CA HIS A 47 15.16 8.60 14.02
C HIS A 47 15.70 7.28 14.57
N GLN A 48 16.80 7.36 15.31
CA GLN A 48 17.36 6.22 16.03
C GLN A 48 17.94 6.69 17.37
N VAL A 49 17.92 5.81 18.37
CA VAL A 49 18.56 6.07 19.68
C VAL A 49 19.91 5.38 19.69
N GLN A 50 20.99 6.15 19.63
CA GLN A 50 22.36 5.64 19.63
C GLN A 50 23.11 6.12 20.87
N ILE A 51 24.17 5.42 21.25
CA ILE A 51 25.08 5.86 22.32
C ILE A 51 26.08 6.84 21.71
N ILE A 52 26.01 8.10 22.12
CA ILE A 52 26.93 9.17 21.72
C ILE A 52 27.47 9.75 23.02
N ASP A 53 28.81 9.82 23.14
CA ASP A 53 29.49 10.27 24.37
C ASP A 53 28.95 9.57 25.64
N ASP A 54 28.83 8.23 25.57
CA ASP A 54 28.30 7.35 26.63
C ASP A 54 26.86 7.64 27.08
N LYS A 55 26.09 8.38 26.27
CA LYS A 55 24.69 8.73 26.57
C LYS A 55 23.74 8.30 25.46
N PRO A 56 22.58 7.71 25.80
CA PRO A 56 21.55 7.42 24.82
C PRO A 56 20.98 8.73 24.28
N THR A 57 21.26 8.98 23.01
CA THR A 57 20.87 10.19 22.30
C THR A 57 20.00 9.78 21.12
N GLU A 58 18.77 10.32 21.08
CA GLU A 58 17.91 10.18 19.91
C GLU A 58 18.32 11.21 18.86
N GLY A 59 18.66 10.75 17.66
CA GLY A 59 19.01 11.62 16.55
C GLY A 59 18.33 11.21 15.25
N PRO A 60 18.22 12.16 14.30
CA PRO A 60 17.62 11.90 13.00
C PRO A 60 18.55 11.14 12.07
N VAL A 61 18.02 10.15 11.37
CA VAL A 61 18.68 9.40 10.30
C VAL A 61 18.27 9.97 8.94
N CYS A 62 16.98 10.26 8.76
CA CYS A 62 16.45 10.75 7.50
C CYS A 62 15.19 11.58 7.72
N TYR A 63 15.00 12.59 6.87
CA TYR A 63 13.77 13.38 6.80
C TYR A 63 13.21 13.31 5.39
N ILE A 64 11.92 13.07 5.27
CA ILE A 64 11.20 13.09 4.01
C ILE A 64 9.93 13.94 4.14
N SER A 65 9.64 14.73 3.12
CA SER A 65 8.38 15.46 3.03
C SER A 65 7.95 15.60 1.58
N ARG A 66 6.64 15.69 1.37
CA ARG A 66 6.07 16.04 0.06
C ARG A 66 4.74 16.76 0.22
N GLN A 67 4.46 17.66 -0.72
CA GLN A 67 3.13 18.23 -0.87
C GLN A 67 2.12 17.15 -1.26
N ILE A 68 0.89 17.34 -0.80
CA ILE A 68 -0.20 16.43 -1.10
C ILE A 68 -0.68 16.62 -2.53
N LYS A 69 -1.19 15.54 -3.13
CA LYS A 69 -1.76 15.60 -4.47
C LYS A 69 -3.19 16.17 -4.44
N PRO A 70 -3.69 16.73 -5.55
CA PRO A 70 -5.09 17.19 -5.63
C PRO A 70 -6.13 16.12 -5.29
N THR A 71 -5.83 14.85 -5.57
CA THR A 71 -6.69 13.70 -5.23
C THR A 71 -6.68 13.39 -3.73
N GLU A 72 -5.54 13.59 -3.07
CA GLU A 72 -5.34 13.33 -1.64
C GLU A 72 -5.94 14.45 -0.79
N ALA A 73 -6.04 15.68 -1.32
CA ALA A 73 -6.66 16.83 -0.65
C ALA A 73 -8.14 16.61 -0.27
N ARG A 74 -8.79 15.58 -0.81
CA ARG A 74 -10.18 15.21 -0.49
C ARG A 74 -10.29 14.28 0.73
N TYR A 75 -9.19 13.76 1.23
CA TYR A 75 -9.18 12.84 2.35
C TYR A 75 -9.39 13.57 3.68
N GLY A 76 -10.09 12.92 4.59
CA GLY A 76 -10.22 13.41 5.97
C GLY A 76 -8.89 13.29 6.73
N ALA A 77 -8.74 14.04 7.84
CA ALA A 77 -7.51 14.06 8.64
C ALA A 77 -6.99 12.65 9.00
N SER A 78 -7.87 11.75 9.45
CA SER A 78 -7.50 10.36 9.76
C SER A 78 -6.99 9.57 8.56
N GLN A 79 -7.54 9.81 7.37
CA GLN A 79 -7.11 9.16 6.13
C GLN A 79 -5.77 9.73 5.66
N MET A 80 -5.53 11.02 5.86
CA MET A 80 -4.26 11.69 5.55
C MET A 80 -3.12 11.13 6.41
N GLU A 81 -3.35 10.93 7.70
CA GLU A 81 -2.39 10.28 8.60
C GLU A 81 -2.05 8.85 8.16
N CYS A 82 -3.06 8.08 7.77
CA CYS A 82 -2.85 6.72 7.25
C CYS A 82 -2.10 6.73 5.91
N LEU A 83 -2.41 7.68 5.02
CA LEU A 83 -1.69 7.89 3.78
C LEU A 83 -0.22 8.24 4.03
N CYS A 84 0.05 9.10 5.02
CA CYS A 84 1.40 9.45 5.43
C CYS A 84 2.18 8.22 5.89
N LEU A 85 1.57 7.35 6.70
CA LEU A 85 2.20 6.10 7.10
C LEU A 85 2.56 5.23 5.90
N VAL A 86 1.59 4.95 5.02
CA VAL A 86 1.82 4.07 3.85
C VAL A 86 2.92 4.64 2.95
N TRP A 87 2.86 5.93 2.67
CA TRP A 87 3.88 6.61 1.87
C TRP A 87 5.27 6.56 2.53
N ALA A 88 5.36 6.79 3.85
CA ALA A 88 6.62 6.72 4.57
C ALA A 88 7.21 5.30 4.56
N LEU A 89 6.37 4.28 4.74
CA LEU A 89 6.79 2.87 4.68
C LEU A 89 7.30 2.48 3.28
N GLU A 90 6.66 2.96 2.22
CA GLU A 90 7.12 2.72 0.84
C GLU A 90 8.45 3.42 0.56
N LYS A 91 8.59 4.70 0.96
CA LYS A 91 9.79 5.49 0.69
C LYS A 91 10.99 5.08 1.52
N LEU A 92 10.76 4.67 2.77
CA LEU A 92 11.79 4.21 3.68
C LEU A 92 11.88 2.68 3.71
N HIS A 93 11.37 1.99 2.68
CA HIS A 93 11.38 0.52 2.62
C HIS A 93 12.78 -0.06 2.88
N TYR A 94 13.82 0.50 2.23
CA TYR A 94 15.21 0.07 2.42
C TYR A 94 15.75 0.25 3.84
N TYR A 95 15.10 1.08 4.67
CA TYR A 95 15.44 1.23 6.08
C TYR A 95 14.60 0.34 7.01
N LEU A 96 13.35 0.11 6.66
CA LEU A 96 12.39 -0.50 7.59
C LEU A 96 12.21 -2.00 7.34
N ASP A 97 12.60 -2.49 6.16
CA ASP A 97 12.50 -3.91 5.85
C ASP A 97 13.46 -4.74 6.71
N GLY A 98 12.93 -5.74 7.40
CA GLY A 98 13.70 -6.60 8.30
C GLY A 98 14.10 -5.98 9.65
N SER A 99 14.07 -4.66 9.82
CA SER A 99 14.38 -3.98 11.09
C SER A 99 13.14 -3.82 11.97
N ALA A 100 13.36 -3.79 13.29
CA ALA A 100 12.32 -3.42 14.25
C ALA A 100 12.15 -1.90 14.29
N PHE A 101 10.92 -1.40 14.34
CA PHE A 101 10.68 0.04 14.42
C PHE A 101 9.36 0.41 15.10
N GLU A 102 9.36 1.62 15.67
CA GLU A 102 8.19 2.23 16.30
C GLU A 102 7.66 3.37 15.44
N VAL A 103 6.40 3.29 15.02
CA VAL A 103 5.69 4.38 14.36
C VAL A 103 5.04 5.26 15.41
N ILE A 104 5.36 6.54 15.37
CA ILE A 104 4.85 7.56 16.28
C ILE A 104 3.96 8.50 15.48
N THR A 105 2.70 8.62 15.91
CA THR A 105 1.67 9.48 15.29
C THR A 105 0.79 10.08 16.39
N ASP A 106 0.19 11.23 16.12
CA ASP A 106 -0.82 11.86 16.98
C ASP A 106 -2.25 11.37 16.68
N CYS A 107 -2.41 10.44 15.75
CA CYS A 107 -3.69 9.96 15.29
C CYS A 107 -3.97 8.51 15.69
N ASN A 108 -4.88 8.33 16.64
CA ASN A 108 -5.35 7.01 17.05
C ASN A 108 -6.07 6.25 15.92
N ALA A 109 -6.57 6.95 14.89
CA ALA A 109 -7.27 6.32 13.78
C ALA A 109 -6.37 5.39 12.95
N VAL A 110 -5.05 5.60 12.96
CA VAL A 110 -4.08 4.71 12.30
C VAL A 110 -4.12 3.31 12.93
N LYS A 111 -4.24 3.22 14.26
CA LYS A 111 -4.42 1.94 14.96
C LYS A 111 -5.76 1.29 14.61
N SER A 112 -6.82 2.08 14.59
CA SER A 112 -8.17 1.62 14.26
C SER A 112 -8.25 1.10 12.83
N LEU A 113 -7.63 1.79 11.87
CA LEU A 113 -7.60 1.40 10.45
C LEU A 113 -7.13 -0.04 10.31
N LEU A 114 -6.08 -0.44 11.04
CA LEU A 114 -5.49 -1.76 10.88
C LEU A 114 -6.32 -2.90 11.48
N ASN A 115 -7.31 -2.57 12.30
CA ASN A 115 -8.22 -3.53 12.92
C ASN A 115 -9.63 -3.48 12.29
N MET A 116 -9.83 -2.65 11.26
CA MET A 116 -11.12 -2.57 10.57
C MET A 116 -11.40 -3.84 9.76
N LYS A 117 -12.55 -4.47 10.03
CA LYS A 117 -13.02 -5.69 9.34
C LYS A 117 -13.53 -5.43 7.93
N THR A 118 -14.11 -4.26 7.67
CA THR A 118 -14.73 -3.90 6.37
C THR A 118 -14.19 -2.57 5.83
N PRO A 119 -12.90 -2.53 5.43
CA PRO A 119 -12.30 -1.33 4.86
C PRO A 119 -12.80 -1.04 3.44
N ASN A 120 -12.89 0.24 3.08
CA ASN A 120 -13.08 0.65 1.68
C ASN A 120 -11.88 0.21 0.82
N ARG A 121 -12.06 0.11 -0.51
CA ARG A 121 -11.03 -0.38 -1.46
C ARG A 121 -9.64 0.24 -1.24
N HIS A 122 -9.54 1.56 -1.07
CA HIS A 122 -8.26 2.23 -0.83
C HIS A 122 -7.67 1.90 0.55
N MET A 123 -8.51 1.82 1.58
CA MET A 123 -8.10 1.45 2.94
C MET A 123 -7.63 -0.01 3.01
N LEU A 124 -8.24 -0.91 2.24
CA LEU A 124 -7.79 -2.30 2.13
C LEU A 124 -6.37 -2.37 1.53
N ARG A 125 -6.10 -1.62 0.46
CA ARG A 125 -4.75 -1.52 -0.12
C ARG A 125 -3.74 -1.03 0.92
N TRP A 126 -4.07 0.01 1.67
CA TRP A 126 -3.22 0.53 2.74
C TRP A 126 -2.98 -0.49 3.85
N GLN A 127 -4.02 -1.21 4.28
CA GLN A 127 -3.88 -2.28 5.26
C GLN A 127 -2.90 -3.36 4.77
N ILE A 128 -2.99 -3.79 3.51
CA ILE A 128 -2.07 -4.78 2.93
C ILE A 128 -0.62 -4.28 2.95
N ALA A 129 -0.38 -3.03 2.53
CA ALA A 129 0.96 -2.44 2.57
C ALA A 129 1.53 -2.38 4.00
N ILE A 130 0.71 -2.00 4.98
CA ILE A 130 1.14 -1.94 6.38
C ILE A 130 1.32 -3.35 6.95
N HIS A 131 0.55 -4.34 6.49
CA HIS A 131 0.63 -5.72 6.95
C HIS A 131 2.02 -6.34 6.72
N LYS A 132 2.70 -5.96 5.63
CA LYS A 132 4.09 -6.36 5.36
C LYS A 132 5.03 -6.11 6.54
N TYR A 133 4.79 -5.05 7.31
CA TYR A 133 5.66 -4.63 8.42
C TYR A 133 5.11 -4.98 9.80
N ARG A 134 3.92 -5.58 9.91
CA ARG A 134 3.22 -5.78 11.19
C ARG A 134 4.01 -6.60 12.22
N GLY A 135 4.86 -7.53 11.77
CA GLY A 135 5.69 -8.34 12.68
C GLY A 135 6.76 -7.55 13.43
N ASN A 136 7.29 -6.50 12.80
CA ASN A 136 8.43 -5.73 13.31
C ASN A 136 8.07 -4.27 13.66
N MET A 137 6.82 -3.87 13.41
CA MET A 137 6.31 -2.52 13.61
C MET A 137 5.39 -2.43 14.82
N THR A 138 5.67 -1.50 15.73
CA THR A 138 4.75 -1.09 16.79
C THR A 138 4.21 0.31 16.52
N ILE A 139 2.96 0.59 16.88
CA ILE A 139 2.36 1.92 16.71
C ILE A 139 2.13 2.55 18.08
N VAL A 140 2.73 3.70 18.30
CA VAL A 140 2.66 4.47 19.54
C VAL A 140 1.96 5.79 19.25
N HIS A 141 0.92 6.08 20.04
CA HIS A 141 0.26 7.39 19.99
C HIS A 141 1.01 8.35 20.91
N LYS A 142 1.39 9.52 20.41
CA LYS A 142 1.95 10.61 21.24
C LYS A 142 1.18 11.89 20.98
N ALA A 143 0.98 12.70 22.02
CA ALA A 143 0.31 13.98 21.89
C ALA A 143 1.14 14.95 21.02
N GLY A 144 0.46 15.67 20.10
CA GLY A 144 1.09 16.52 19.07
C GLY A 144 2.08 17.58 19.58
N ASN A 145 1.96 18.04 20.83
CA ASN A 145 2.91 19.00 21.42
C ASN A 145 4.36 18.48 21.50
N ILE A 146 4.56 17.16 21.48
CA ILE A 146 5.88 16.50 21.53
C ILE A 146 6.35 16.13 20.10
N HIS A 147 5.49 16.28 19.09
CA HIS A 147 5.63 15.74 17.74
C HIS A 147 6.20 16.73 16.71
N LYS A 148 7.02 17.69 17.17
CA LYS A 148 7.46 18.85 16.36
C LYS A 148 8.32 18.49 15.15
N ASN A 149 8.97 17.33 15.17
CA ASN A 149 9.91 16.91 14.12
C ASN A 149 9.18 16.66 12.79
N ALA A 150 8.06 15.94 12.84
CA ALA A 150 7.26 15.64 11.65
C ALA A 150 6.26 16.77 11.32
N ASP A 151 5.73 17.47 12.34
CA ASP A 151 4.80 18.60 12.17
C ASP A 151 5.41 19.76 11.34
N GLY A 152 6.69 20.05 11.54
CA GLY A 152 7.39 21.04 10.70
C GLY A 152 7.47 20.60 9.23
N LEU A 153 7.68 19.31 8.98
CA LEU A 153 7.83 18.74 7.64
C LEU A 153 6.51 18.65 6.88
N SER A 154 5.40 18.37 7.57
CA SER A 154 4.07 18.33 6.94
C SER A 154 3.60 19.73 6.56
N ARG A 155 3.76 20.72 7.47
CA ARG A 155 3.34 22.12 7.26
C ARG A 155 4.17 22.87 6.23
N TRP A 156 5.45 22.51 6.08
CA TRP A 156 6.37 23.12 5.13
C TRP A 156 6.94 22.08 4.16
N ALA A 157 6.05 21.26 3.61
CA ALA A 157 6.45 20.15 2.76
C ALA A 157 7.08 20.61 1.44
N LEU A 158 8.09 19.87 0.99
CA LEU A 158 8.74 20.11 -0.30
C LEU A 158 7.77 19.83 -1.45
N ALA A 159 7.94 20.56 -2.55
CA ALA A 159 7.13 20.35 -3.75
C ALA A 159 7.20 18.89 -4.22
N ASN A 160 6.06 18.36 -4.69
CA ASN A 160 6.00 17.01 -5.25
C ASN A 160 6.48 17.02 -6.72
N THR A 161 7.76 17.32 -6.93
CA THR A 161 8.44 17.35 -8.23
C THR A 161 9.45 16.20 -8.34
N PRO A 162 9.85 15.77 -9.56
CA PRO A 162 10.83 14.68 -9.73
C PRO A 162 12.18 14.89 -9.03
N ASP A 163 12.57 16.15 -8.76
CA ASP A 163 13.80 16.48 -8.03
C ASP A 163 13.71 16.15 -6.52
N ASN A 164 12.49 15.99 -5.99
CA ASN A 164 12.27 15.58 -4.61
C ASN A 164 12.45 14.05 -4.51
N PRO A 165 13.40 13.52 -3.70
CA PRO A 165 13.57 12.07 -3.54
C PRO A 165 12.30 11.36 -3.01
N ALA A 166 11.42 12.09 -2.33
CA ALA A 166 10.16 11.58 -1.81
C ALA A 166 8.97 11.73 -2.79
N TYR A 167 9.24 12.13 -4.04
CA TYR A 167 8.27 12.35 -5.12
C TYR A 167 7.37 11.14 -5.37
N VAL A 168 6.09 11.40 -5.64
CA VAL A 168 5.14 10.42 -6.15
C VAL A 168 4.47 10.97 -7.41
N PRO A 169 4.56 10.27 -8.57
CA PRO A 169 3.93 10.71 -9.81
C PRO A 169 2.42 10.89 -9.68
N LEU A 170 1.85 11.90 -10.33
CA LEU A 170 0.41 12.20 -10.26
C LEU A 170 -0.45 11.04 -10.79
N GLU A 171 0.02 10.37 -11.84
CA GLU A 171 -0.65 9.24 -12.49
C GLU A 171 -0.33 7.88 -11.83
N ALA A 172 0.62 7.84 -10.90
CA ALA A 172 0.88 6.63 -10.14
C ALA A 172 -0.21 6.48 -9.07
N GLU A 173 -1.22 5.65 -9.35
CA GLU A 173 -1.87 4.95 -8.25
C GLU A 173 -0.82 4.07 -7.57
N PRO A 174 -0.78 3.99 -6.23
CA PRO A 174 0.11 3.06 -5.54
C PRO A 174 -0.27 1.65 -5.97
N GLN A 175 0.43 1.09 -6.97
CA GLN A 175 0.24 -0.28 -7.42
C GLN A 175 0.75 -1.17 -6.30
N ILE A 176 -0.11 -1.38 -5.30
CA ILE A 176 -0.05 -2.53 -4.43
C ILE A 176 -0.82 -3.57 -5.24
N PRO A 177 -0.15 -4.39 -6.07
CA PRO A 177 -0.84 -5.50 -6.69
C PRO A 177 -1.47 -6.29 -5.55
N ILE A 178 -2.78 -6.47 -5.60
CA ILE A 178 -3.41 -7.51 -4.81
C ILE A 178 -2.92 -8.80 -5.47
N GLU A 179 -1.76 -9.28 -5.03
CA GLU A 179 -1.10 -10.49 -5.53
C GLU A 179 -1.93 -11.76 -5.26
N GLY A 180 -2.95 -11.64 -4.40
CA GLY A 180 -3.98 -12.65 -4.22
C GLY A 180 -4.92 -12.28 -3.08
N ILE A 181 -6.21 -12.53 -3.26
CA ILE A 181 -7.12 -12.73 -2.12
C ILE A 181 -6.97 -14.22 -1.78
N ASN A 182 -6.21 -14.52 -0.74
CA ASN A 182 -6.25 -15.87 -0.15
C ASN A 182 -7.57 -15.98 0.60
N ILE A 183 -8.57 -16.59 -0.04
CA ILE A 183 -9.74 -17.08 0.68
C ILE A 183 -9.35 -18.46 1.20
N THR A 184 -8.76 -18.50 2.39
CA THR A 184 -8.71 -19.73 3.17
C THR A 184 -10.14 -20.05 3.63
N ASP A 185 -10.53 -21.31 3.54
CA ASP A 185 -11.87 -21.85 3.90
C ASP A 185 -12.96 -21.78 2.82
N ILE A 186 -12.60 -21.74 1.53
CA ILE A 186 -13.54 -22.18 0.49
C ILE A 186 -13.62 -23.71 0.55
N GLY A 187 -14.75 -24.23 1.01
CA GLY A 187 -15.00 -25.68 1.03
C GLY A 187 -14.91 -26.29 -0.36
N THR A 188 -14.49 -27.56 -0.44
CA THR A 188 -14.42 -28.31 -1.71
C THR A 188 -15.76 -28.33 -2.45
N GLU A 189 -16.86 -28.30 -1.69
CA GLU A 189 -18.24 -28.22 -2.17
C GLU A 189 -18.47 -27.04 -3.14
N PHE A 190 -17.82 -25.90 -2.90
CA PHE A 190 -17.94 -24.73 -3.77
C PHE A 190 -17.31 -24.99 -5.15
N PHE A 191 -16.10 -25.56 -5.16
CA PHE A 191 -15.41 -25.87 -6.41
C PHE A 191 -16.15 -26.96 -7.20
N GLU A 192 -16.74 -27.94 -6.52
CA GLU A 192 -17.62 -28.93 -7.13
C GLU A 192 -18.86 -28.27 -7.77
N GLU A 193 -19.51 -27.33 -7.07
CA GLU A 193 -20.66 -26.61 -7.63
C GLU A 193 -20.28 -25.79 -8.87
N VAL A 194 -19.10 -25.14 -8.86
CA VAL A 194 -18.58 -24.41 -10.02
C VAL A 194 -18.33 -25.36 -11.20
N ARG A 195 -17.71 -26.52 -10.98
CA ARG A 195 -17.48 -27.54 -12.04
C ARG A 195 -18.78 -28.07 -12.62
N GLU A 196 -19.77 -28.36 -11.80
CA GLU A 196 -21.11 -28.77 -12.26
C GLU A 196 -21.80 -27.67 -13.08
N SER A 197 -21.57 -26.40 -12.74
CA SER A 197 -22.14 -25.28 -13.47
C SER A 197 -21.64 -25.20 -14.92
N TYR A 198 -20.40 -25.61 -15.19
CA TYR A 198 -19.83 -25.58 -16.54
C TYR A 198 -20.50 -26.56 -17.50
N LYS A 199 -21.08 -27.65 -17.00
CA LYS A 199 -21.84 -28.60 -17.84
C LYS A 199 -23.13 -27.99 -18.40
N GLN A 200 -23.65 -26.96 -17.74
CA GLN A 200 -24.92 -26.31 -18.12
C GLN A 200 -24.71 -25.18 -19.13
N ASP A 201 -23.54 -24.54 -19.12
CA ASP A 201 -23.20 -23.46 -20.05
C ASP A 201 -22.46 -24.00 -21.27
N LYS A 202 -23.00 -23.71 -22.47
CA LYS A 202 -22.43 -24.18 -23.74
C LYS A 202 -20.97 -23.76 -23.93
N ASN A 203 -20.62 -22.50 -23.63
CA ASN A 203 -19.27 -21.99 -23.85
C ASN A 203 -18.30 -22.55 -22.81
N CYS A 204 -18.70 -22.60 -21.53
CA CYS A 204 -17.89 -23.17 -20.46
C CYS A 204 -17.59 -24.66 -20.73
N HIS A 205 -18.58 -25.45 -21.16
CA HIS A 205 -18.38 -26.86 -21.53
C HIS A 205 -17.39 -27.05 -22.69
N ILE A 206 -17.53 -26.26 -23.77
CA ILE A 206 -16.63 -26.32 -24.91
C ILE A 206 -15.20 -25.95 -24.48
N LEU A 207 -15.03 -24.90 -23.67
CA LEU A 207 -13.72 -24.47 -23.20
C LEU A 207 -13.03 -25.51 -22.31
N THR A 208 -13.76 -26.15 -21.38
CA THR A 208 -13.19 -27.25 -20.59
C THR A 208 -12.68 -28.35 -21.52
N SER A 209 -13.44 -28.72 -22.55
CA SER A 209 -13.05 -29.78 -23.49
C SER A 209 -11.84 -29.42 -24.37
N LEU A 210 -11.72 -28.15 -24.75
CA LEU A 210 -10.62 -27.62 -25.57
C LEU A 210 -9.31 -27.56 -24.75
N LEU A 211 -9.41 -27.05 -23.52
CA LEU A 211 -8.26 -26.83 -22.65
C LEU A 211 -7.75 -28.12 -21.98
N ASP A 212 -8.63 -29.07 -21.66
CA ASP A 212 -8.26 -30.35 -21.02
C ASP A 212 -7.51 -31.28 -21.97
N LYS A 213 -7.90 -31.29 -23.26
CA LYS A 213 -7.28 -32.14 -24.29
C LYS A 213 -6.12 -31.47 -25.02
N ASP A 214 -5.77 -30.24 -24.65
CA ASP A 214 -4.83 -29.38 -25.38
C ASP A 214 -5.12 -29.36 -26.90
N CYS A 215 -6.40 -29.45 -27.24
CA CYS A 215 -6.86 -29.84 -28.57
C CYS A 215 -7.24 -28.60 -29.37
N LYS A 216 -6.50 -28.33 -30.45
CA LYS A 216 -6.75 -27.19 -31.35
C LYS A 216 -7.83 -27.49 -32.39
N ASP A 217 -8.97 -28.01 -31.95
CA ASP A 217 -10.07 -28.32 -32.85
C ASP A 217 -10.78 -27.05 -33.32
N THR A 218 -10.51 -26.65 -34.56
CA THR A 218 -11.03 -25.45 -35.20
C THR A 218 -12.57 -25.42 -35.27
N PHE A 219 -13.23 -26.58 -35.32
CA PHE A 219 -14.70 -26.65 -35.38
C PHE A 219 -15.34 -26.30 -34.04
N LEU A 220 -14.76 -26.79 -32.94
CA LEU A 220 -15.21 -26.49 -31.59
C LEU A 220 -14.95 -25.02 -31.24
N VAL A 221 -13.79 -24.47 -31.64
CA VAL A 221 -13.49 -23.04 -31.44
C VAL A 221 -14.50 -22.14 -32.18
N ASN A 222 -14.88 -22.50 -33.41
CA ASN A 222 -15.88 -21.75 -34.17
C ASN A 222 -17.31 -21.89 -33.63
N SER A 223 -17.56 -22.88 -32.76
CA SER A 223 -18.85 -23.09 -32.10
C SER A 223 -19.04 -22.23 -30.85
N LEU A 224 -17.95 -21.63 -30.34
CA LEU A 224 -17.97 -20.64 -29.27
C LEU A 224 -18.63 -19.34 -29.75
N ASP A 225 -19.28 -18.64 -28.82
CA ASP A 225 -19.75 -17.29 -29.10
C ASP A 225 -18.58 -16.36 -29.43
N LYS A 226 -18.84 -15.38 -30.31
CA LYS A 226 -17.82 -14.52 -30.92
C LYS A 226 -16.85 -13.86 -29.92
N VAL A 227 -17.37 -13.47 -28.75
CA VAL A 227 -16.57 -12.85 -27.67
C VAL A 227 -15.60 -13.86 -27.03
N TRP A 228 -16.06 -15.08 -26.77
CA TRP A 228 -15.25 -16.13 -26.15
C TRP A 228 -14.19 -16.68 -27.10
N ASN A 229 -14.51 -16.79 -28.39
CA ASN A 229 -13.55 -17.19 -29.42
C ASN A 229 -12.38 -16.19 -29.52
N ASN A 230 -12.66 -14.88 -29.51
CA ASN A 230 -11.62 -13.86 -29.49
C ASN A 230 -10.68 -14.01 -28.28
N TYR A 231 -11.23 -14.19 -27.08
CA TYR A 231 -10.39 -14.35 -25.88
C TYR A 231 -9.63 -15.67 -25.84
N TYR A 232 -10.20 -16.75 -26.38
CA TYR A 232 -9.52 -18.03 -26.52
C TYR A 232 -8.36 -17.97 -27.50
N SER A 233 -8.56 -17.36 -28.68
CA SER A 233 -7.50 -17.20 -29.69
C SER A 233 -6.34 -16.30 -29.22
N GLU A 234 -6.61 -15.36 -28.32
CA GLU A 234 -5.60 -14.56 -27.63
C GLU A 234 -4.89 -15.30 -26.47
N GLY A 235 -5.25 -16.56 -26.18
CA GLY A 235 -4.63 -17.35 -25.12
C GLY A 235 -4.98 -16.87 -23.71
N ARG A 236 -6.17 -16.28 -23.53
CA ARG A 236 -6.59 -15.71 -22.23
C ARG A 236 -7.27 -16.70 -21.30
N PHE A 237 -7.52 -17.95 -21.72
CA PHE A 237 -8.13 -18.96 -20.86
C PHE A 237 -7.12 -20.03 -20.47
N HIS A 238 -7.16 -20.43 -19.20
CA HIS A 238 -6.41 -21.56 -18.67
C HIS A 238 -7.32 -22.46 -17.84
N LEU A 239 -7.05 -23.76 -17.90
CA LEU A 239 -7.71 -24.75 -17.06
C LEU A 239 -6.75 -25.15 -15.95
N PHE A 240 -7.21 -25.04 -14.70
CA PHE A 240 -6.45 -25.46 -13.53
C PHE A 240 -7.41 -26.13 -12.54
N ASP A 241 -7.09 -27.34 -12.07
CA ASP A 241 -7.96 -28.17 -11.21
C ASP A 241 -9.42 -28.25 -11.71
N GLU A 242 -9.57 -28.44 -13.02
CA GLU A 242 -10.86 -28.50 -13.74
C GLU A 242 -11.70 -27.21 -13.67
N THR A 243 -11.08 -26.10 -13.23
CA THR A 243 -11.70 -24.77 -13.18
C THR A 243 -11.15 -23.82 -14.25
N ILE A 244 -12.04 -23.03 -14.87
CA ILE A 244 -11.67 -22.14 -15.97
C ILE A 244 -11.23 -20.79 -15.41
N TYR A 245 -9.99 -20.43 -15.65
CA TYR A 245 -9.43 -19.12 -15.34
C TYR A 245 -9.34 -18.25 -16.59
N HIS A 246 -9.80 -17.02 -16.47
CA HIS A 246 -9.71 -16.00 -17.51
C HIS A 246 -8.70 -14.93 -17.09
N ARG A 247 -7.68 -14.75 -17.92
CA ARG A 247 -6.64 -13.74 -17.77
C ARG A 247 -7.10 -12.42 -18.42
N THR A 248 -7.21 -11.39 -17.61
CA THR A 248 -7.29 -10.01 -18.08
C THR A 248 -5.88 -9.40 -18.14
N LYS A 249 -5.75 -8.18 -18.69
CA LYS A 249 -4.46 -7.49 -18.88
C LYS A 249 -3.61 -7.40 -17.60
N HIS A 250 -4.24 -7.37 -16.42
CA HIS A 250 -3.56 -7.16 -15.14
C HIS A 250 -3.98 -8.14 -14.04
N SER A 251 -4.87 -9.10 -14.30
CA SER A 251 -5.34 -10.06 -13.28
C SER A 251 -5.79 -11.38 -13.89
N CYS A 252 -5.81 -12.43 -13.07
CA CYS A 252 -6.41 -13.72 -13.40
C CYS A 252 -7.65 -13.93 -12.53
N VAL A 253 -8.79 -14.27 -13.13
CA VAL A 253 -10.05 -14.46 -12.41
C VAL A 253 -10.68 -15.80 -12.76
N MET A 254 -11.25 -16.48 -11.77
CA MET A 254 -12.02 -17.71 -12.00
C MET A 254 -13.36 -17.38 -12.65
N THR A 255 -13.75 -18.17 -13.64
CA THR A 255 -14.97 -17.97 -14.42
C THR A 255 -16.16 -18.61 -13.71
N LEU A 256 -17.21 -17.83 -13.44
CA LEU A 256 -18.46 -18.31 -12.85
C LEU A 256 -19.58 -18.20 -13.89
N CYS A 257 -20.25 -19.30 -14.21
CA CYS A 257 -21.27 -19.32 -15.28
C CYS A 257 -22.71 -19.19 -14.71
N ARG A 258 -22.95 -19.49 -13.42
CA ARG A 258 -24.30 -19.49 -12.82
C ARG A 258 -24.61 -18.22 -12.02
N ARG A 259 -25.77 -17.61 -12.30
CA ARG A 259 -26.24 -16.38 -11.60
C ARG A 259 -26.47 -16.57 -10.09
N LEU A 260 -26.90 -17.75 -9.67
CA LEU A 260 -27.07 -18.08 -8.25
C LEU A 260 -25.72 -18.15 -7.51
N LEU A 261 -24.69 -18.75 -8.13
CA LEU A 261 -23.33 -18.77 -7.60
C LEU A 261 -22.77 -17.35 -7.44
N ILE A 262 -22.97 -16.51 -8.46
CA ILE A 262 -22.54 -15.10 -8.41
C ILE A 262 -23.20 -14.36 -7.25
N ASN A 263 -24.50 -14.56 -7.04
CA ASN A 263 -25.22 -13.90 -5.95
C ASN A 263 -24.78 -14.43 -4.57
N ASN A 264 -24.56 -15.74 -4.42
CA ASN A 264 -24.14 -16.34 -3.15
C ASN A 264 -22.75 -15.89 -2.69
N ILE A 265 -21.84 -15.58 -3.62
CA ILE A 265 -20.49 -15.09 -3.30
C ILE A 265 -20.49 -13.60 -2.97
N LEU A 266 -21.40 -12.82 -3.55
CA LEU A 266 -21.46 -11.36 -3.41
C LEU A 266 -22.33 -10.88 -2.24
N HIS A 267 -22.88 -11.81 -1.44
CA HIS A 267 -23.70 -11.52 -0.26
C HIS A 267 -22.95 -11.71 1.05
#